data_AF-A0A4Y9N3Z0-F1
#
_entry.id   AF-A0A4Y9N3Z0-F1
#
_cell.length_a   1.000
_cell.length_b   1.000
_cell.length_c   1.000
_cell.angle_alpha   90.00
_cell.angle_beta   90.00
_cell.angle_gamma   90.00
#
_symmetry.space_group_name_H-M   'P 1'
#
loop_
_entity.id
_entity.type
_entity.pdbx_description
1 polymer ?
#
loop_
_entity_poly.entity_id
_entity_poly.type
_entity_poly.pdbx_seq_one_letter_code
_entity_poly.pdbx_strand_id
1 'polypeptide(L)'
;MGAPFALDMNGVFDVGGFTAALGGPGEGGHAAQHEWYNHFGMDLGADPGTVVFAAFDAHITRFNPHNPAQDGTEMNRSYGAQLFMRAHNDQMGAFYTHISDTPPGLAIGSHVSRGDVLGTVYEFGGISPHVHMAFVEIVGALVPANYRGVDSLYTLMQNISVRDSVTVNFSQDGSQPWVS
;
A
#
# COMPACT_ATOMS: atom_id res chain seq x y z
N MET A 1 18.50 0.37 17.89
CA MET A 1 17.76 1.21 16.93
C MET A 1 18.37 0.96 15.56
N GLY A 2 17.54 0.89 14.51
CA GLY A 2 18.04 0.72 13.14
C GLY A 2 18.79 1.97 12.67
N ALA A 3 19.55 1.85 11.59
CA ALA A 3 20.14 3.02 10.94
C ALA A 3 19.05 3.79 10.17
N PRO A 4 19.03 5.13 10.20
CA PRO A 4 18.16 5.93 9.35
C PRO A 4 18.32 5.55 7.87
N PHE A 5 17.26 5.67 7.11
CA PHE A 5 17.26 5.38 5.68
C PHE A 5 16.33 6.33 4.92
N ALA A 6 16.48 6.35 3.61
CA ALA A 6 15.61 7.09 2.71
C ALA A 6 15.11 6.16 1.61
N LEU A 7 13.90 6.43 1.11
CA LEU A 7 13.31 5.76 -0.03
C LEU A 7 12.80 6.80 -1.02
N ASP A 8 13.13 6.58 -2.28
CA ASP A 8 12.45 7.29 -3.36
C ASP A 8 11.07 6.65 -3.57
N MET A 9 10.05 7.50 -3.60
CA MET A 9 8.65 7.11 -3.75
C MET A 9 7.97 7.86 -4.90
N ASN A 10 6.92 7.27 -5.46
CA ASN A 10 5.95 7.91 -6.35
C ASN A 10 4.52 7.67 -5.86
N GLY A 11 3.54 8.32 -6.49
CA GLY A 11 2.12 8.06 -6.26
C GLY A 11 1.64 6.76 -6.88
N VAL A 12 0.57 6.18 -6.37
CA VAL A 12 0.10 4.84 -6.81
C VAL A 12 -0.79 4.87 -8.06
N PHE A 13 -1.14 6.05 -8.55
CA PHE A 13 -1.92 6.27 -9.76
C PHE A 13 -1.18 7.20 -10.73
N ASP A 14 -1.50 7.13 -12.03
CA ASP A 14 -1.08 8.17 -12.99
C ASP A 14 -1.89 9.46 -12.78
N VAL A 15 -1.47 10.54 -13.45
CA VAL A 15 -2.15 11.84 -13.44
C VAL A 15 -3.63 11.67 -13.81
N GLY A 16 -4.50 12.11 -12.91
CA GLY A 16 -5.96 12.01 -13.06
C GLY A 16 -6.58 10.67 -12.61
N GLY A 17 -5.78 9.70 -12.16
CA GLY A 17 -6.29 8.44 -11.64
C GLY A 17 -6.89 8.55 -10.22
N PHE A 18 -6.37 9.44 -9.38
CA PHE A 18 -6.95 9.73 -8.06
C PHE A 18 -8.24 10.56 -8.21
N THR A 19 -9.32 10.11 -7.59
CA THR A 19 -10.63 10.77 -7.65
C THR A 19 -11.09 11.32 -6.30
N ALA A 20 -10.81 10.63 -5.20
CA ALA A 20 -11.24 11.05 -3.86
C ALA A 20 -10.45 10.38 -2.73
N ALA A 21 -10.37 11.06 -1.59
CA ALA A 21 -9.96 10.47 -0.32
C ALA A 21 -11.16 9.77 0.32
N LEU A 22 -11.11 8.45 0.51
CA LEU A 22 -12.24 7.66 1.03
C LEU A 22 -12.07 7.18 2.48
N GLY A 23 -10.85 7.23 3.01
CA GLY A 23 -10.56 6.85 4.41
C GLY A 23 -9.07 6.89 4.71
N GLY A 24 -8.68 7.49 5.84
CA GLY A 24 -7.29 7.56 6.29
C GLY A 24 -6.94 6.54 7.38
N PRO A 25 -5.65 6.51 7.78
CA PRO A 25 -5.17 5.67 8.87
C PRO A 25 -5.88 5.98 10.19
N GLY A 26 -6.34 4.95 10.91
CA GLY A 26 -7.02 5.10 12.18
C GLY A 26 -8.40 5.79 12.11
N GLU A 27 -8.96 6.00 10.91
CA GLU A 27 -10.26 6.64 10.70
C GLU A 27 -11.33 5.62 10.31
N GLY A 28 -12.60 5.93 10.59
CA GLY A 28 -13.74 5.12 10.14
C GLY A 28 -13.60 3.62 10.45
N GLY A 29 -13.69 2.78 9.41
CA GLY A 29 -13.53 1.33 9.52
C GLY A 29 -12.13 0.88 9.94
N HIS A 30 -11.08 1.69 9.67
CA HIS A 30 -9.69 1.37 10.03
C HIS A 30 -9.43 1.48 11.54
N ALA A 31 -10.13 2.38 12.23
CA ALA A 31 -9.95 2.64 13.66
C ALA A 31 -10.16 1.39 14.54
N ALA A 32 -11.10 0.52 14.14
CA ALA A 32 -11.48 -0.67 14.91
C ALA A 32 -10.62 -1.91 14.61
N GLN A 33 -9.72 -1.82 13.63
CA GLN A 33 -8.92 -2.96 13.16
C GLN A 33 -7.62 -3.05 13.95
N HIS A 34 -7.15 -4.28 14.21
CA HIS A 34 -5.93 -4.52 14.98
C HIS A 34 -4.72 -4.79 14.09
N GLU A 35 -4.96 -5.35 12.91
CA GLU A 35 -3.92 -5.65 11.95
C GLU A 35 -3.42 -4.36 11.30
N TRP A 36 -2.10 -4.16 11.30
CA TRP A 36 -1.47 -2.94 10.78
C TRP A 36 -1.93 -2.59 9.35
N TYR A 37 -2.13 -3.61 8.52
CA TYR A 37 -2.49 -3.44 7.12
C TYR A 37 -3.93 -2.96 6.92
N ASN A 38 -4.77 -3.06 7.95
CA ASN A 38 -6.11 -2.48 7.98
C ASN A 38 -6.15 -1.20 8.84
N HIS A 39 -5.47 -1.20 9.99
CA HIS A 39 -5.48 -0.07 10.92
C HIS A 39 -4.80 1.18 10.35
N PHE A 40 -3.70 1.00 9.62
CA PHE A 40 -2.99 2.07 8.92
C PHE A 40 -3.40 2.14 7.43
N GLY A 41 -4.59 1.64 7.11
CA GLY A 41 -5.14 1.66 5.76
C GLY A 41 -5.40 3.08 5.25
N MET A 42 -5.22 3.26 3.95
CA MET A 42 -5.46 4.46 3.17
C MET A 42 -6.29 4.05 1.95
N ASP A 43 -7.51 4.55 1.87
CA ASP A 43 -8.41 4.28 0.76
C ASP A 43 -8.36 5.44 -0.24
N LEU A 44 -7.64 5.19 -1.34
CA LEU A 44 -7.47 6.16 -2.42
C LEU A 44 -8.44 5.81 -3.55
N GLY A 45 -9.49 6.63 -3.69
CA GLY A 45 -10.51 6.49 -4.70
C GLY A 45 -9.97 6.65 -6.10
N ALA A 46 -10.44 5.81 -7.00
CA ALA A 46 -10.10 5.80 -8.42
C ALA A 46 -11.16 5.01 -9.20
N ASP A 47 -11.36 5.31 -10.48
CA ASP A 47 -12.34 4.59 -11.29
C ASP A 47 -11.95 3.10 -11.47
N PRO A 48 -12.92 2.17 -11.60
CA PRO A 48 -12.62 0.77 -11.89
C PRO A 48 -11.73 0.62 -13.13
N GLY A 49 -10.74 -0.26 -13.06
CA GLY A 49 -9.77 -0.46 -14.15
C GLY A 49 -8.59 0.53 -14.13
N THR A 50 -8.58 1.54 -13.26
CA THR A 50 -7.43 2.45 -13.09
C THR A 50 -6.19 1.65 -12.71
N VAL A 51 -5.07 1.87 -13.39
CA VAL A 51 -3.82 1.15 -13.12
C VAL A 51 -3.24 1.57 -11.76
N VAL A 52 -2.87 0.58 -10.96
CA VAL A 52 -2.19 0.75 -9.66
C VAL A 52 -0.71 0.46 -9.84
N PHE A 53 0.13 1.36 -9.36
CA PHE A 53 1.59 1.27 -9.46
C PHE A 53 2.25 1.06 -8.09
N ALA A 54 3.39 0.38 -8.08
CA ALA A 54 4.25 0.26 -6.91
C ALA A 54 4.79 1.65 -6.53
N ALA A 55 4.63 2.03 -5.26
CA ALA A 55 5.07 3.33 -4.80
C ALA A 55 6.60 3.42 -4.62
N PHE A 56 7.29 2.29 -4.43
CA PHE A 56 8.73 2.23 -4.18
C PHE A 56 9.29 0.86 -4.58
N ASP A 57 10.61 0.76 -4.70
CA ASP A 57 11.31 -0.50 -4.98
C ASP A 57 11.11 -1.50 -3.83
N ALA A 58 10.59 -2.69 -4.15
CA ALA A 58 10.21 -3.66 -3.14
C ALA A 58 10.37 -5.10 -3.60
N HIS A 59 10.29 -6.03 -2.64
CA HIS A 59 10.07 -7.44 -2.90
C HIS A 59 8.77 -7.90 -2.22
N ILE A 60 8.09 -8.86 -2.85
CA ILE A 60 6.81 -9.38 -2.37
C ILE A 60 7.07 -10.46 -1.32
N THR A 61 6.50 -10.27 -0.14
CA THR A 61 6.63 -11.18 1.02
C THR A 61 5.41 -12.08 1.21
N ARG A 62 4.23 -11.63 0.78
CA ARG A 62 3.02 -12.46 0.66
C ARG A 62 2.21 -11.99 -0.53
N PHE A 63 1.57 -12.94 -1.21
CA PHE A 63 0.71 -12.65 -2.35
C PHE A 63 -0.48 -13.61 -2.34
N ASN A 64 -1.68 -13.03 -2.39
CA ASN A 64 -2.91 -13.77 -2.64
C ASN A 64 -3.52 -13.17 -3.92
N PRO A 65 -3.55 -13.88 -5.05
CA PRO A 65 -4.11 -13.34 -6.28
C PRO A 65 -5.62 -13.14 -6.17
N HIS A 66 -6.15 -12.22 -6.98
CA HIS A 66 -7.59 -12.03 -7.13
C HIS A 66 -8.23 -13.33 -7.63
N ASN A 67 -9.24 -13.82 -6.92
CA ASN A 67 -10.02 -14.97 -7.34
C ASN A 67 -11.51 -14.69 -7.11
N PRO A 68 -12.28 -14.30 -8.14
CA PRO A 68 -13.70 -13.98 -8.00
C PRO A 68 -14.56 -15.04 -7.28
N ALA A 69 -14.16 -16.32 -7.33
CA ALA A 69 -14.89 -17.40 -6.68
C ALA A 69 -14.58 -17.54 -5.17
N GLN A 70 -13.48 -16.95 -4.69
CA GLN A 70 -13.01 -17.04 -3.31
C GLN A 70 -13.01 -15.68 -2.60
N ASP A 71 -12.81 -14.61 -3.35
CA ASP A 71 -12.96 -13.24 -2.91
C ASP A 71 -14.33 -13.04 -2.26
N GLY A 72 -14.34 -12.19 -1.25
CA GLY A 72 -15.55 -11.92 -0.49
C GLY A 72 -16.70 -11.39 -1.32
N THR A 73 -17.91 -11.65 -0.85
CA THR A 73 -19.09 -10.78 -1.05
C THR A 73 -19.59 -10.23 0.29
N GLU A 74 -18.85 -10.50 1.39
CA GLU A 74 -19.22 -10.20 2.78
C GLU A 74 -18.02 -9.61 3.54
N MET A 75 -18.29 -8.80 4.58
CA MET A 75 -17.32 -8.03 5.39
C MET A 75 -16.15 -8.84 6.01
N ASN A 76 -16.17 -10.17 5.98
CA ASN A 76 -15.16 -11.05 6.61
C ASN A 76 -14.22 -11.74 5.61
N ARG A 77 -14.21 -11.31 4.34
CA ARG A 77 -13.32 -11.84 3.30
C ARG A 77 -12.62 -10.70 2.59
N SER A 78 -11.37 -10.93 2.21
CA SER A 78 -10.60 -9.98 1.40
C SER A 78 -11.18 -9.86 -0.02
N TYR A 79 -11.11 -8.66 -0.60
CA TYR A 79 -11.54 -8.37 -1.97
C TYR A 79 -10.35 -7.99 -2.83
N GLY A 80 -10.23 -8.60 -4.01
CA GLY A 80 -9.12 -8.40 -4.92
C GLY A 80 -7.86 -9.16 -4.48
N ALA A 81 -6.82 -9.01 -5.28
CA ALA A 81 -5.49 -9.49 -4.95
C ALA A 81 -4.95 -8.72 -3.75
N GLN A 82 -4.18 -9.41 -2.90
CA GLN A 82 -3.49 -8.84 -1.73
C GLN A 82 -1.99 -9.00 -1.89
N LEU A 83 -1.27 -7.89 -1.83
CA LEU A 83 0.18 -7.86 -1.96
C LEU A 83 0.77 -7.29 -0.68
N PHE A 84 1.62 -8.07 -0.02
CA PHE A 84 2.45 -7.60 1.08
C PHE A 84 3.88 -7.45 0.57
N MET A 85 4.44 -6.26 0.69
CA MET A 85 5.74 -5.93 0.12
C MET A 85 6.65 -5.31 1.17
N ARG A 86 7.95 -5.43 0.95
CA ARG A 86 8.97 -4.79 1.76
C ARG A 86 10.03 -4.14 0.90
N ALA A 87 10.52 -2.99 1.36
CA ALA A 87 11.68 -2.35 0.74
C ALA A 87 12.92 -3.26 0.84
N HIS A 88 13.96 -2.93 0.07
CA HIS A 88 15.20 -3.72 0.01
C HIS A 88 15.87 -3.96 1.38
N ASN A 89 15.67 -3.04 2.33
CA ASN A 89 16.23 -3.13 3.68
C ASN A 89 15.29 -3.80 4.71
N ASP A 90 14.12 -4.28 4.29
CA ASP A 90 13.07 -4.85 5.15
C ASP A 90 12.52 -3.90 6.24
N GLN A 91 12.85 -2.60 6.18
CA GLN A 91 12.47 -1.61 7.21
C GLN A 91 11.24 -0.77 6.83
N MET A 92 10.76 -0.88 5.59
CA MET A 92 9.49 -0.31 5.13
C MET A 92 8.61 -1.42 4.59
N GLY A 93 7.37 -1.49 5.06
CA GLY A 93 6.36 -2.45 4.64
C GLY A 93 5.22 -1.76 3.91
N ALA A 94 4.64 -2.45 2.93
CA ALA A 94 3.44 -2.02 2.25
C ALA A 94 2.43 -3.15 2.09
N PHE A 95 1.15 -2.78 2.10
CA PHE A 95 0.03 -3.63 1.76
C PHE A 95 -0.79 -2.96 0.66
N TYR A 96 -1.23 -3.73 -0.33
CA TYR A 96 -2.15 -3.30 -1.38
C TYR A 96 -3.24 -4.36 -1.53
N THR A 97 -4.49 -3.92 -1.59
CA THR A 97 -5.64 -4.78 -1.92
C THR A 97 -6.66 -4.03 -2.76
N HIS A 98 -7.76 -4.69 -3.13
CA HIS A 98 -8.79 -4.14 -4.02
C HIS A 98 -8.27 -3.90 -5.44
N ILE A 99 -7.37 -4.79 -5.86
CA ILE A 99 -6.84 -4.79 -7.22
C ILE A 99 -7.15 -6.10 -7.94
N SER A 100 -7.41 -6.02 -9.24
CA SER A 100 -7.52 -7.15 -10.16
C SER A 100 -6.40 -7.08 -11.20
N ASP A 101 -6.42 -8.01 -12.16
CA ASP A 101 -5.53 -8.01 -13.33
C ASP A 101 -4.03 -7.84 -13.00
N THR A 102 -3.57 -8.44 -11.90
CA THR A 102 -2.17 -8.40 -11.50
C THR A 102 -1.27 -8.99 -12.60
N PRO A 103 -0.08 -8.42 -12.89
CA PRO A 103 0.78 -8.92 -13.96
C PRO A 103 1.12 -10.41 -13.84
N PRO A 104 1.21 -11.13 -14.98
CA PRO A 104 1.63 -12.53 -14.96
C PRO A 104 3.06 -12.65 -14.42
N GLY A 105 3.28 -13.58 -13.50
CA GLY A 105 4.58 -13.80 -12.87
C GLY A 105 4.81 -13.03 -11.56
N LEU A 106 3.86 -12.18 -11.15
CA LEU A 106 3.85 -11.65 -9.80
C LEU A 106 3.66 -12.81 -8.80
N ALA A 107 4.59 -12.97 -7.87
CA ALA A 107 4.60 -14.06 -6.90
C ALA A 107 5.38 -13.65 -5.64
N ILE A 108 5.31 -14.48 -4.59
CA ILE A 108 6.16 -14.33 -3.41
C ILE A 108 7.63 -14.42 -3.84
N GLY A 109 8.45 -13.46 -3.41
CA GLY A 109 9.85 -13.31 -3.78
C GLY A 109 10.10 -12.51 -5.06
N SER A 110 9.06 -12.18 -5.84
CA SER A 110 9.22 -11.27 -6.97
C SER A 110 9.63 -9.88 -6.49
N HIS A 111 10.50 -9.24 -7.28
CA HIS A 111 10.88 -7.85 -7.07
C HIS A 111 10.05 -6.97 -7.99
N VAL A 112 9.67 -5.81 -7.48
CA VAL A 112 9.01 -4.74 -8.25
C VAL A 112 9.84 -3.48 -8.09
N SER A 113 9.98 -2.75 -9.18
CA SER A 113 10.52 -1.41 -9.16
C SER A 113 9.42 -0.39 -8.89
N ARG A 114 9.82 0.73 -8.30
CA ARG A 114 9.02 1.93 -8.20
C ARG A 114 8.42 2.28 -9.59
N GLY A 115 7.10 2.39 -9.65
CA GLY A 115 6.37 2.65 -10.90
C GLY A 115 5.98 1.40 -11.70
N ASP A 116 6.34 0.20 -11.24
CA ASP A 116 5.84 -1.04 -11.86
C ASP A 116 4.34 -1.20 -11.61
N VAL A 117 3.64 -1.76 -12.59
CA VAL A 117 2.21 -2.08 -12.48
C VAL A 117 2.01 -3.20 -11.46
N LEU A 118 1.07 -3.01 -10.54
CA LEU A 118 0.63 -4.03 -9.57
C LEU A 118 -0.70 -4.66 -9.96
N GLY A 119 -1.51 -3.97 -10.76
CA GLY A 119 -2.83 -4.41 -11.21
C GLY A 119 -3.71 -3.22 -11.58
N THR A 120 -5.02 -3.41 -11.51
CA THR A 120 -6.04 -2.40 -11.76
C THR A 120 -7.03 -2.33 -10.60
N VAL A 121 -7.62 -1.16 -10.35
CA VAL A 121 -8.65 -0.99 -9.30
C VAL A 121 -9.84 -1.89 -9.59
N TYR A 122 -10.21 -2.70 -8.59
CA TYR A 122 -11.30 -3.65 -8.66
C TYR A 122 -12.57 -3.07 -8.02
N GLU A 123 -13.71 -3.19 -8.70
CA GLU A 123 -15.02 -2.82 -8.18
C GLU A 123 -15.70 -4.02 -7.52
N PHE A 124 -16.22 -3.83 -6.31
CA PHE A 124 -16.90 -4.89 -5.55
C PHE A 124 -17.93 -4.35 -4.56
N GLY A 125 -18.94 -5.18 -4.28
CA GLY A 125 -19.77 -5.06 -3.08
C GLY A 125 -20.56 -3.75 -2.91
N GLY A 126 -20.72 -2.93 -3.95
CA GLY A 126 -21.35 -1.61 -3.85
C GLY A 126 -20.52 -0.60 -3.03
N ILE A 127 -19.24 -0.89 -2.80
CA ILE A 127 -18.28 0.00 -2.16
C ILE A 127 -17.66 0.86 -3.27
N SER A 128 -17.51 2.17 -3.01
CA SER A 128 -16.87 3.08 -3.96
C SER A 128 -15.50 2.53 -4.40
N PRO A 129 -15.21 2.42 -5.70
CA PRO A 129 -13.95 1.87 -6.19
C PRO A 129 -12.72 2.63 -5.68
N HIS A 130 -11.71 1.89 -5.20
CA HIS A 130 -10.47 2.42 -4.64
C HIS A 130 -9.39 1.36 -4.58
N VAL A 131 -8.15 1.80 -4.36
CA VAL A 131 -7.11 0.94 -3.78
C VAL A 131 -7.10 1.14 -2.27
N HIS A 132 -7.15 0.04 -1.51
CA HIS A 132 -6.79 0.06 -0.10
C HIS A 132 -5.29 -0.23 -0.02
N MET A 133 -4.55 0.68 0.59
CA MET A 133 -3.11 0.53 0.79
C MET A 133 -2.69 0.93 2.19
N ALA A 134 -1.70 0.25 2.77
CA ALA A 134 -1.15 0.64 4.08
C ALA A 134 0.37 0.65 4.00
N PHE A 135 0.97 1.64 4.67
CA PHE A 135 2.43 1.76 4.79
C PHE A 135 2.84 1.74 6.25
N VAL A 136 3.96 1.07 6.52
CA VAL A 136 4.53 0.98 7.86
C VAL A 136 6.04 1.05 7.85
N GLU A 137 6.61 1.74 8.84
CA GLU A 137 8.00 1.55 9.22
C GLU A 137 8.10 0.32 10.13
N ILE A 138 9.07 -0.56 9.87
CA ILE A 138 9.41 -1.69 10.73
C ILE A 138 10.62 -1.26 11.57
N VAL A 139 10.38 -0.97 12.84
CA VAL A 139 11.38 -0.34 13.72
C VAL A 139 12.09 -1.39 14.57
N GLY A 140 13.41 -1.48 14.43
CA GLY A 140 14.24 -2.35 15.26
C GLY A 140 14.30 -3.78 14.75
N ALA A 141 13.92 -4.76 15.58
CA ALA A 141 13.99 -6.16 15.20
C ALA A 141 12.90 -6.52 14.17
N LEU A 142 13.25 -7.30 13.14
CA LEU A 142 12.30 -7.81 12.15
C LEU A 142 11.37 -8.89 12.73
N VAL A 143 11.75 -9.53 13.84
CA VAL A 143 10.98 -10.57 14.51
C VAL A 143 11.10 -10.43 16.05
N PRO A 144 9.99 -10.23 16.79
CA PRO A 144 8.69 -9.82 16.27
C PRO A 144 8.79 -8.44 15.62
N ALA A 145 8.16 -8.27 14.45
CA ALA A 145 8.15 -6.99 13.76
C ALA A 145 7.39 -5.95 14.58
N ASN A 146 7.99 -4.77 14.74
CA ASN A 146 7.37 -3.62 15.39
C ASN A 146 6.94 -2.62 14.31
N TYR A 147 5.70 -2.79 13.84
CA TYR A 147 5.11 -1.95 12.80
C TYR A 147 4.64 -0.60 13.36
N ARG A 148 5.04 0.48 12.71
CA ARG A 148 4.58 1.85 12.97
C ARG A 148 3.95 2.40 11.71
N GLY A 149 2.68 2.80 11.79
CA GLY A 149 2.00 3.48 10.69
C GLY A 149 2.75 4.75 10.29
N VAL A 150 2.88 4.96 8.99
CA VAL A 150 3.51 6.17 8.43
C VAL A 150 2.45 7.07 7.82
N ASP A 151 1.47 7.39 8.68
CA ASP A 151 0.22 8.04 8.34
C ASP A 151 0.43 9.43 7.70
N SER A 152 1.58 10.07 7.95
CA SER A 152 1.98 11.31 7.27
C SER A 152 2.02 11.19 5.75
N LEU A 153 2.18 9.97 5.22
CA LEU A 153 2.21 9.71 3.78
C LEU A 153 0.82 9.67 3.15
N TYR A 154 -0.27 9.66 3.91
CA TYR A 154 -1.63 9.64 3.34
C TYR A 154 -1.90 10.87 2.47
N THR A 155 -1.66 12.07 3.03
CA THR A 155 -1.80 13.32 2.26
C THR A 155 -0.81 13.37 1.10
N LEU A 156 0.41 12.84 1.27
CA LEU A 156 1.37 12.77 0.17
C LEU A 156 0.81 11.96 -1.00
N MET A 157 0.33 10.74 -0.75
CA MET A 157 -0.19 9.84 -1.80
C MET A 157 -1.42 10.40 -2.55
N GLN A 158 -2.19 11.28 -1.92
CA GLN A 158 -3.31 11.98 -2.59
C GLN A 158 -2.84 13.05 -3.58
N ASN A 159 -1.62 13.59 -3.41
CA ASN A 159 -1.13 14.76 -4.12
C ASN A 159 -0.02 14.46 -5.14
N ILE A 160 0.45 13.20 -5.21
CA ILE A 160 1.49 12.80 -6.16
C ILE A 160 0.99 11.67 -7.06
N SER A 161 1.57 11.58 -8.25
CA SER A 161 1.33 10.56 -9.26
C SER A 161 2.54 9.64 -9.44
N VAL A 162 2.37 8.59 -10.25
CA VAL A 162 3.48 7.70 -10.65
C VAL A 162 4.61 8.44 -11.38
N ARG A 163 4.36 9.64 -11.91
CA ARG A 163 5.35 10.47 -12.62
C ARG A 163 6.18 11.33 -11.67
N ASP A 164 5.72 11.51 -10.44
CA ASP A 164 6.40 12.28 -9.43
C ASP A 164 7.46 11.43 -8.73
N SER A 165 8.49 12.09 -8.22
CA SER A 165 9.55 11.44 -7.46
C SER A 165 9.82 12.26 -6.22
N VAL A 166 9.61 11.65 -5.06
CA VAL A 166 9.85 12.27 -3.75
C VAL A 166 10.74 11.37 -2.91
N THR A 167 11.64 11.95 -2.14
CA THR A 167 12.48 11.19 -1.21
C THR A 167 11.87 11.26 0.18
N VAL A 168 11.52 10.10 0.73
CA VAL A 168 10.94 9.95 2.07
C VAL A 168 12.00 9.42 3.03
N ASN A 169 12.20 10.12 4.13
CA ASN A 169 13.26 9.86 5.10
C ASN A 169 12.69 9.26 6.39
N PHE A 170 13.39 8.27 6.92
CA PHE A 170 13.01 7.48 8.09
C PHE A 170 14.14 7.50 9.12
N SER A 171 13.82 7.85 10.36
CA SER A 171 14.77 7.94 11.47
C SER A 171 15.03 6.60 12.19
N GLN A 172 14.20 5.57 11.98
CA GLN A 172 14.26 4.30 12.70
C GLN A 172 14.09 4.41 14.22
N ASP A 173 13.32 5.40 14.67
CA ASP A 173 12.92 5.62 16.07
C ASP A 173 11.39 5.59 16.29
N GLY A 174 10.61 5.37 15.23
CA GLY A 174 9.14 5.33 15.27
C GLY A 174 8.46 6.68 15.21
N SER A 175 9.20 7.77 14.99
CA SER A 175 8.61 9.04 14.57
C SER A 175 8.12 8.97 13.11
N GLN A 176 7.20 9.87 12.75
CA GLN A 176 6.68 9.93 11.39
C GLN A 176 7.78 10.29 10.39
N PRO A 177 7.82 9.68 9.19
CA PRO A 177 8.80 10.04 8.18
C PRO A 177 8.49 11.43 7.59
N TRP A 178 9.50 12.01 6.93
CA TRP A 178 9.38 13.32 6.29
C TRP A 178 9.88 13.29 4.83
N VAL A 179 9.29 14.17 4.02
CA VAL A 179 9.67 14.36 2.61
C VAL A 179 10.73 15.45 2.52
N SER A 180 11.77 15.24 1.70
CA SER A 180 12.82 16.22 1.38
C SER A 180 12.82 16.63 -0.07
#